data_AF-A0A6B2L583-F1
#
_entry.id   AF-A0A6B2L583-F1
#
_cell.length_a   1.000
_cell.length_b   1.000
_cell.length_c   1.000
_cell.angle_alpha   90.00
_cell.angle_beta   90.00
_cell.angle_gamma   90.00
#
_symmetry.space_group_name_H-M   'P 1'
#
loop_
_entity.id
_entity.type
_entity.pdbx_description
1 polymer ?
#
loop_
_entity_poly.entity_id
_entity_poly.type
_entity_poly.pdbx_seq_one_letter_code
_entity_poly.pdbx_strand_id
1 'polypeptide(L)'
;MELKHAKEQEKSSHKTFLSCNWRQLFQVSMEFVRSQIFCFYTKVDFNSAVLGVPINIKYAFNGELKETYIQSIEAYLELLSVNSFMEGHRLTIWRKPFTHLLPIYLCGSHWSKARSVFEGVIKDIARQPEHYTPVLAAEIICKIMNTMVVSVMNQTLHLSLQYLQGYVYFYRILLQLVVEDSSLQELIERKIGEFVEEPLSRDKWNVPALGEWLPLLTVSLKYSWHDVAPAYLTENFDRNAKWILKEAPHLRYNLYSTDIDWERIKTSFHATKVSNKLLMFHVYFLKTFAKPPNMRRTEIIDAYDSFYNQISHEQQQIFLDEVNKIKNLQTWSEFFLYIDYPEFASPATLSQLLKDSIIRSQNKEYHQPRPRNNQPRNRPGKPKNKLSLAEFII
;
A
#
# COMPACT_ATOMS: atom_id res chain seq x y z
N MET A 1 41.84 -22.44 -47.63
CA MET A 1 41.78 -23.40 -46.51
C MET A 1 41.65 -22.66 -45.17
N GLU A 2 42.23 -21.47 -45.02
CA GLU A 2 42.20 -20.64 -43.80
C GLU A 2 40.81 -20.09 -43.41
N LEU A 3 39.91 -19.82 -44.37
CA LEU A 3 38.54 -19.37 -44.10
C LEU A 3 37.61 -20.44 -43.47
N LYS A 4 37.96 -21.73 -43.56
CA LYS A 4 37.21 -22.80 -42.86
C LYS A 4 37.64 -22.94 -41.40
N HIS A 5 38.93 -22.75 -41.11
CA HIS A 5 39.45 -22.78 -39.74
C HIS A 5 38.98 -21.59 -38.88
N ALA A 6 38.86 -20.39 -39.47
CA ALA A 6 38.32 -19.23 -38.74
C ALA A 6 36.85 -19.44 -38.32
N LYS A 7 36.00 -20.02 -39.19
CA LYS A 7 34.60 -20.33 -38.89
C LYS A 7 34.41 -21.50 -37.91
N GLU A 8 35.36 -22.43 -37.84
CA GLU A 8 35.37 -23.51 -36.85
C GLU A 8 35.85 -23.03 -35.48
N GLN A 9 36.83 -22.12 -35.41
CA GLN A 9 37.25 -21.47 -34.16
C GLN A 9 36.18 -20.53 -33.60
N GLU A 10 35.42 -19.83 -34.46
CA GLU A 10 34.30 -18.96 -34.05
C GLU A 10 33.06 -19.77 -33.58
N LYS A 11 32.78 -20.93 -34.21
CA LYS A 11 31.77 -21.89 -33.71
C LYS A 11 32.21 -22.62 -32.45
N SER A 12 33.51 -22.86 -32.28
CA SER A 12 34.07 -23.44 -31.06
C SER A 12 34.00 -22.43 -29.91
N SER A 13 34.35 -21.16 -30.12
CA SER A 13 34.29 -20.13 -29.08
C SER A 13 32.86 -19.77 -28.68
N HIS A 14 31.89 -19.82 -29.61
CA HIS A 14 30.46 -19.71 -29.29
C HIS A 14 29.89 -20.92 -28.53
N LYS A 15 30.47 -22.13 -28.70
CA LYS A 15 30.10 -23.30 -27.89
C LYS A 15 30.71 -23.28 -26.49
N THR A 16 31.86 -22.64 -26.29
CA THR A 16 32.49 -22.53 -24.96
C THR A 16 31.80 -21.50 -24.07
N PHE A 17 31.02 -20.57 -24.62
CA PHE A 17 30.20 -19.64 -23.82
C PHE A 17 28.88 -20.27 -23.31
N LEU A 18 28.52 -21.46 -23.79
CA LEU A 18 27.26 -22.15 -23.45
C LEU A 18 27.42 -23.23 -22.37
N SER A 19 28.57 -23.31 -21.70
CA SER A 19 28.76 -24.17 -20.52
C SER A 19 28.85 -23.36 -19.22
N CYS A 20 28.27 -22.16 -19.17
CA CYS A 20 28.10 -21.49 -17.89
C CYS A 20 27.13 -22.34 -17.06
N ASN A 21 27.65 -23.00 -16.02
CA ASN A 21 26.85 -23.81 -15.13
C ASN A 21 25.83 -22.90 -14.47
N TRP A 22 24.58 -22.91 -14.96
CA TRP A 22 23.51 -22.04 -14.47
C TRP A 22 23.32 -22.18 -12.96
N ARG A 23 23.65 -23.34 -12.37
CA ARG A 23 23.66 -23.53 -10.91
C ARG A 23 24.71 -22.68 -10.22
N GLN A 24 25.90 -22.58 -10.80
CA GLN A 24 26.97 -21.74 -10.29
C GLN A 24 26.64 -20.25 -10.42
N LEU A 25 26.09 -19.84 -11.58
CA LEU A 25 25.58 -18.47 -11.73
C LEU A 25 24.48 -18.15 -10.73
N PHE A 26 23.51 -19.05 -10.56
CA PHE A 26 22.43 -18.90 -9.59
C PHE A 26 22.96 -18.80 -8.16
N GLN A 27 23.92 -19.65 -7.76
CA GLN A 27 24.55 -19.57 -6.44
C GLN A 27 25.26 -18.22 -6.22
N VAL A 28 26.05 -17.76 -7.19
CA VAL A 28 26.72 -16.44 -7.10
C VAL A 28 25.69 -15.30 -7.01
N SER A 29 24.61 -15.35 -7.80
CA SER A 29 23.51 -14.38 -7.71
C SER A 29 22.84 -14.40 -6.34
N MET A 30 22.60 -15.59 -5.78
CA MET A 30 22.00 -15.76 -4.45
C MET A 30 22.91 -15.27 -3.32
N GLU A 31 24.22 -15.50 -3.42
CA GLU A 31 25.21 -14.95 -2.49
C GLU A 31 25.26 -13.42 -2.55
N PHE A 32 25.25 -12.86 -3.76
CA PHE A 32 25.18 -11.41 -3.95
C PHE A 32 23.92 -10.83 -3.32
N VAL A 33 22.73 -11.40 -3.60
CA VAL A 33 21.46 -11.00 -3.00
C VAL A 33 21.54 -11.04 -1.47
N ARG A 34 22.03 -12.13 -0.88
CA ARG A 34 22.19 -12.27 0.57
C ARG A 34 23.12 -11.20 1.16
N SER A 35 24.22 -10.89 0.48
CA SER A 35 25.19 -9.89 0.92
C SER A 35 24.63 -8.47 1.06
N GLN A 36 23.47 -8.19 0.44
CA GLN A 36 22.81 -6.88 0.53
C GLN A 36 21.84 -6.77 1.72
N ILE A 37 21.59 -7.86 2.44
CA ILE A 37 20.58 -7.94 3.50
C ILE A 37 21.27 -8.02 4.86
N PHE A 38 21.58 -6.85 5.41
CA PHE A 38 22.31 -6.75 6.66
C PHE A 38 21.82 -5.57 7.51
N CYS A 39 22.10 -5.64 8.80
CA CYS A 39 21.95 -4.54 9.73
C CYS A 39 22.86 -3.37 9.30
N PHE A 40 22.32 -2.20 8.97
CA PHE A 40 23.12 -1.07 8.47
C PHE A 40 24.19 -0.61 9.47
N TYR A 41 23.98 -0.86 10.77
CA TYR A 41 24.88 -0.47 11.85
C TYR A 41 26.01 -1.50 12.06
N THR A 42 25.69 -2.73 12.45
CA THR A 42 26.68 -3.77 12.77
C THR A 42 27.13 -4.62 11.58
N LYS A 43 26.44 -4.51 10.45
CA LYS A 43 26.64 -5.33 9.23
C LYS A 43 26.35 -6.82 9.39
N VAL A 44 25.76 -7.25 10.52
CA VAL A 44 25.31 -8.64 10.70
C VAL A 44 24.18 -8.98 9.73
N ASP A 45 24.19 -10.21 9.22
CA ASP A 45 23.18 -10.72 8.29
C ASP A 45 21.94 -11.26 9.00
N PHE A 46 20.93 -11.64 8.21
CA PHE A 46 19.67 -12.19 8.72
C PHE A 46 19.77 -13.65 9.20
N ASN A 47 20.87 -14.36 8.91
CA ASN A 47 21.11 -15.69 9.46
C ASN A 47 21.43 -15.59 10.96
N SER A 48 22.21 -14.56 11.30
CA SER A 48 22.77 -14.34 12.63
C SER A 48 21.89 -13.44 13.52
N ALA A 49 21.01 -12.63 12.92
CA ALA A 49 20.17 -11.69 13.67
C ALA A 49 18.75 -11.55 13.09
N VAL A 50 17.80 -11.18 13.96
CA VAL A 50 16.49 -10.70 13.51
C VAL A 50 16.63 -9.28 12.99
N LEU A 51 16.52 -9.11 11.67
CA LEU A 51 16.44 -7.80 11.03
C LEU A 51 15.00 -7.25 10.96
N GLY A 52 14.88 -5.93 11.04
CA GLY A 52 13.62 -5.21 10.90
C GLY A 52 13.80 -3.82 10.30
N VAL A 53 12.67 -3.17 10.02
CA VAL A 53 12.60 -1.81 9.48
C VAL A 53 12.31 -0.84 10.63
N PRO A 54 13.19 0.15 10.89
CA PRO A 54 12.91 1.20 11.84
C PRO A 54 11.65 1.99 11.46
N ILE A 55 10.75 2.23 12.42
CA ILE A 55 9.51 2.96 12.20
C ILE A 55 9.28 4.05 13.26
N ASN A 56 8.59 5.11 12.85
CA ASN A 56 8.18 6.20 13.72
C ASN A 56 6.67 6.48 13.61
N ILE A 57 6.00 6.55 14.75
CA ILE A 57 4.55 6.65 14.82
C ILE A 57 4.17 8.10 15.14
N LYS A 58 3.29 8.68 14.33
CA LYS A 58 2.67 9.97 14.61
C LYS A 58 1.24 9.74 15.09
N TYR A 59 0.95 10.25 16.28
CA TYR A 59 -0.38 10.19 16.88
C TYR A 59 -1.09 11.53 16.71
N ALA A 60 -2.40 11.49 16.49
CA ALA A 60 -3.25 12.67 16.49
C ALA A 60 -4.40 12.47 17.50
N PHE A 61 -4.91 13.58 18.04
CA PHE A 61 -6.05 13.56 18.94
C PHE A 61 -7.33 13.93 18.19
N ASN A 62 -8.35 13.07 18.28
CA ASN A 62 -9.68 13.38 17.83
C ASN A 62 -10.45 14.04 18.99
N GLY A 63 -10.58 15.37 18.95
CA GLY A 63 -11.25 16.13 20.02
C GLY A 63 -12.73 15.79 20.23
N GLU A 64 -13.39 15.26 19.21
CA GLU A 64 -14.82 14.92 19.28
C GLU A 64 -15.04 13.54 19.90
N LEU A 65 -14.17 12.58 19.59
CA LEU A 65 -14.19 11.25 20.18
C LEU A 65 -13.42 11.18 21.51
N LYS A 66 -12.66 12.23 21.84
CA LYS A 66 -11.72 12.28 22.98
C LYS A 66 -10.74 11.11 22.98
N GLU A 67 -10.29 10.72 21.80
CA GLU A 67 -9.43 9.55 21.60
C GLU A 67 -8.19 9.92 20.78
N THR A 68 -7.06 9.33 21.13
CA THR A 68 -5.84 9.38 20.32
C THR A 68 -5.87 8.24 19.30
N TYR A 69 -5.48 8.53 18.06
CA TYR A 69 -5.36 7.54 17.00
C TYR A 69 -4.02 7.67 16.28
N ILE A 70 -3.62 6.60 15.59
CA ILE A 70 -2.42 6.62 14.74
C ILE A 70 -2.72 7.38 13.45
N GLN A 71 -2.09 8.55 13.30
CA GLN A 71 -2.22 9.39 12.11
C GLN A 71 -1.41 8.82 10.95
N SER A 72 -0.16 8.43 11.21
CA SER A 72 0.74 7.88 10.20
C SER A 72 1.85 7.07 10.83
N ILE A 73 2.40 6.11 10.09
CA ILE A 73 3.58 5.33 10.50
C ILE A 73 4.65 5.48 9.43
N GLU A 74 5.71 6.22 9.75
CA GLU A 74 6.84 6.47 8.85
C GLU A 74 7.82 5.31 8.95
N ALA A 75 8.26 4.78 7.80
CA ALA A 75 9.23 3.71 7.71
C ALA A 75 10.57 4.21 7.16
N TYR A 76 11.68 3.78 7.78
CA TYR A 76 13.04 4.06 7.35
C TYR A 76 13.67 2.77 6.85
N LEU A 77 13.92 2.68 5.54
CA LEU A 77 13.98 1.40 4.82
C LEU A 77 15.35 0.71 4.91
N GLU A 78 16.28 1.26 5.69
CA GLU A 78 17.55 0.64 6.05
C GLU A 78 17.36 -0.34 7.21
N LEU A 79 17.65 -1.63 6.98
CA LEU A 79 17.43 -2.68 7.97
C LEU A 79 18.33 -2.52 9.19
N LEU A 80 17.78 -2.71 10.38
CA LEU A 80 18.49 -2.73 11.64
C LEU A 80 18.25 -4.07 12.35
N SER A 81 19.25 -4.57 13.08
CA SER A 81 19.06 -5.74 13.92
C SER A 81 18.31 -5.41 15.21
N VAL A 82 17.49 -6.35 15.69
CA VAL A 82 16.80 -6.25 16.98
C VAL A 82 17.81 -6.06 18.12
N ASN A 83 18.97 -6.75 18.09
CA ASN A 83 19.99 -6.60 19.11
C ASN A 83 20.52 -5.16 19.19
N SER A 84 20.86 -4.55 18.05
CA SER A 84 21.29 -3.15 18.01
C SER A 84 20.18 -2.21 18.51
N PHE A 85 18.92 -2.50 18.19
CA PHE A 85 17.82 -1.76 18.79
C PHE A 85 17.77 -1.95 20.32
N MET A 86 17.94 -3.15 20.85
CA MET A 86 17.94 -3.36 22.30
C MET A 86 19.11 -2.66 23.01
N GLU A 87 20.26 -2.52 22.35
CA GLU A 87 21.45 -1.80 22.84
C GLU A 87 21.30 -0.26 22.82
N GLY A 88 20.15 0.27 22.37
CA GLY A 88 19.84 1.70 22.42
C GLY A 88 20.05 2.46 21.11
N HIS A 89 20.35 1.78 19.99
CA HIS A 89 20.42 2.44 18.69
C HIS A 89 19.02 2.89 18.24
N ARG A 90 18.77 4.20 18.22
CA ARG A 90 17.47 4.85 17.88
C ARG A 90 17.56 5.87 16.74
N LEU A 91 18.68 5.91 16.03
CA LEU A 91 18.92 6.86 14.94
C LEU A 91 19.15 6.12 13.62
N THR A 92 18.50 6.60 12.56
CA THR A 92 18.77 6.17 11.18
C THR A 92 20.14 6.64 10.70
N ILE A 93 20.58 6.18 9.52
CA ILE A 93 21.79 6.68 8.85
C ILE A 93 21.77 8.21 8.64
N TRP A 94 20.57 8.79 8.54
CA TRP A 94 20.34 10.22 8.37
C TRP A 94 20.10 10.95 9.70
N ARG A 95 20.42 10.32 10.84
CA ARG A 95 20.21 10.84 12.21
C ARG A 95 18.76 11.19 12.54
N LYS A 96 17.79 10.64 11.80
CA LYS A 96 16.37 10.75 12.17
C LYS A 96 16.05 9.78 13.32
N PRO A 97 15.35 10.23 14.37
CA PRO A 97 14.91 9.35 15.43
C PRO A 97 13.77 8.46 14.96
N PHE A 98 13.72 7.26 15.53
CA PHE A 98 12.60 6.33 15.36
C PHE A 98 12.29 5.68 16.71
N THR A 99 11.05 5.22 16.86
CA THR A 99 10.53 4.78 18.16
C THR A 99 10.47 3.26 18.29
N HIS A 100 10.27 2.55 17.17
CA HIS A 100 10.15 1.09 17.17
C HIS A 100 10.97 0.50 16.03
N LEU A 101 11.30 -0.79 16.14
CA LEU A 101 11.87 -1.58 15.06
C LEU A 101 10.87 -2.67 14.73
N LEU A 102 10.31 -2.66 13.52
CA LEU A 102 9.36 -3.70 13.09
C LEU A 102 10.11 -4.82 12.38
N PRO A 103 10.19 -6.04 12.93
CA PRO A 103 10.77 -7.17 12.22
C PRO A 103 10.03 -7.44 10.90
N ILE A 104 10.78 -7.79 9.86
CA ILE A 104 10.20 -8.10 8.55
C ILE A 104 10.22 -9.60 8.28
N TYR A 105 9.42 -10.06 7.33
CA TYR A 105 9.58 -11.39 6.76
C TYR A 105 10.70 -11.32 5.72
N LEU A 106 11.72 -12.18 5.82
CA LEU A 106 12.73 -12.38 4.77
C LEU A 106 12.64 -13.79 4.17
N CYS A 107 12.47 -14.79 5.04
CA CYS A 107 12.21 -16.18 4.70
C CYS A 107 11.67 -16.90 5.94
N GLY A 108 11.15 -18.12 5.78
CA GLY A 108 10.57 -18.89 6.90
C GLY A 108 11.50 -19.05 8.11
N SER A 109 12.81 -19.29 7.89
CA SER A 109 13.78 -19.46 8.99
C SER A 109 14.12 -18.16 9.72
N HIS A 110 14.03 -17.02 9.05
CA HIS A 110 14.17 -15.72 9.69
C HIS A 110 12.88 -15.35 10.43
N TRP A 111 11.73 -15.61 9.81
CA TRP A 111 10.42 -15.33 10.38
C TRP A 111 10.13 -16.13 11.65
N SER A 112 10.53 -17.39 11.72
CA SER A 112 10.40 -18.21 12.93
C SER A 112 11.11 -17.60 14.15
N LYS A 113 12.18 -16.83 13.93
CA LYS A 113 12.89 -16.06 14.98
C LYS A 113 12.26 -14.69 15.21
N ALA A 114 11.76 -14.06 14.14
CA ALA A 114 11.21 -12.71 14.15
C ALA A 114 9.77 -12.63 14.70
N ARG A 115 8.99 -13.70 14.61
CA ARG A 115 7.54 -13.71 14.83
C ARG A 115 7.15 -13.17 16.20
N SER A 116 7.77 -13.65 17.28
CA SER A 116 7.46 -13.22 18.65
C SER A 116 7.81 -11.75 18.89
N VAL A 117 8.94 -11.29 18.34
CA VAL A 117 9.35 -9.88 18.40
C VAL A 117 8.35 -9.01 17.62
N PHE A 118 7.91 -9.48 16.45
CA PHE A 118 6.90 -8.80 15.64
C PHE A 118 5.59 -8.64 16.42
N GLU A 119 5.10 -9.68 17.09
CA GLU A 119 3.89 -9.59 17.92
C GLU A 119 4.04 -8.58 19.05
N GLY A 120 5.16 -8.59 19.75
CA GLY A 120 5.46 -7.61 20.79
C GLY A 120 5.36 -6.18 20.26
N VAL A 121 5.98 -5.90 19.12
CA VAL A 121 5.94 -4.58 18.48
C VAL A 121 4.53 -4.20 18.04
N ILE A 122 3.74 -5.12 17.49
CA ILE A 122 2.34 -4.87 17.12
C ILE A 122 1.51 -4.49 18.34
N LYS A 123 1.65 -5.23 19.45
CA LYS A 123 0.97 -4.93 20.72
C LYS A 123 1.35 -3.56 21.27
N ASP A 124 2.63 -3.21 21.21
CA ASP A 124 3.15 -1.92 21.67
C ASP A 124 2.59 -0.76 20.82
N ILE A 125 2.60 -0.89 19.48
CA ILE A 125 2.05 0.11 18.56
C ILE A 125 0.56 0.32 18.82
N ALA A 126 -0.18 -0.77 19.02
CA ALA A 126 -1.61 -0.73 19.27
C ALA A 126 -1.95 -0.25 20.69
N ARG A 127 -0.97 -0.17 21.58
CA ARG A 127 -1.14 0.07 23.03
C ARG A 127 -2.07 -0.99 23.66
N GLN A 128 -1.95 -2.23 23.20
CA GLN A 128 -2.70 -3.41 23.65
C GLN A 128 -1.71 -4.50 24.10
N PRO A 129 -1.08 -4.36 25.29
CA PRO A 129 0.04 -5.21 25.70
C PRO A 129 -0.33 -6.68 25.87
N GLU A 130 -1.60 -6.97 26.14
CA GLU A 130 -2.09 -8.31 26.46
C GLU A 130 -2.48 -9.14 25.23
N HIS A 131 -2.88 -8.50 24.11
CA HIS A 131 -3.54 -9.20 23.02
C HIS A 131 -2.96 -8.82 21.66
N TYR A 132 -2.26 -9.79 21.05
CA TYR A 132 -1.93 -9.75 19.63
C TYR A 132 -3.08 -10.38 18.84
N THR A 133 -3.43 -9.76 17.71
CA THR A 133 -4.27 -10.40 16.69
C THR A 133 -3.66 -10.19 15.30
N PRO A 134 -3.72 -11.17 14.39
CA PRO A 134 -3.26 -11.01 12.99
C PRO A 134 -3.97 -9.87 12.27
N VAL A 135 -5.22 -9.65 12.68
CA VAL A 135 -6.09 -8.54 12.35
C VAL A 135 -5.46 -7.18 12.65
N LEU A 136 -5.03 -6.94 13.88
CA LEU A 136 -4.38 -5.70 14.29
C LEU A 136 -3.06 -5.48 13.54
N ALA A 137 -2.31 -6.57 13.32
CA ALA A 137 -1.10 -6.53 12.52
C ALA A 137 -1.40 -6.08 11.09
N ALA A 138 -2.42 -6.66 10.43
CA ALA A 138 -2.83 -6.28 9.09
C ALA A 138 -3.20 -4.79 8.99
N GLU A 139 -3.93 -4.24 9.98
CA GLU A 139 -4.27 -2.81 10.01
C GLU A 139 -3.02 -1.91 10.09
N ILE A 140 -2.07 -2.25 10.95
CA ILE A 140 -0.81 -1.49 11.11
C ILE A 140 0.02 -1.57 9.82
N ILE A 141 0.15 -2.74 9.22
CA ILE A 141 0.87 -2.94 7.96
C ILE A 141 0.21 -2.14 6.83
N CYS A 142 -1.11 -2.19 6.69
CA CYS A 142 -1.84 -1.41 5.70
C CYS A 142 -1.66 0.10 5.90
N LYS A 143 -1.61 0.57 7.15
CA LYS A 143 -1.33 1.97 7.48
C LYS A 143 0.10 2.40 7.13
N ILE A 144 1.09 1.53 7.34
CA ILE A 144 2.48 1.77 6.89
C ILE A 144 2.51 1.89 5.37
N MET A 145 1.94 0.92 4.65
CA MET A 145 1.89 0.92 3.18
C MET A 145 1.22 2.19 2.65
N ASN A 146 0.07 2.59 3.19
CA ASN A 146 -0.58 3.84 2.82
C ASN A 146 0.29 5.08 3.12
N THR A 147 0.90 5.16 4.31
CA THR A 147 1.78 6.27 4.70
C THR A 147 2.95 6.43 3.73
N MET A 148 3.54 5.30 3.31
CA MET A 148 4.59 5.29 2.30
C MET A 148 4.12 5.91 0.99
N VAL A 149 2.95 5.51 0.46
CA VAL A 149 2.48 6.01 -0.86
C VAL A 149 2.11 7.48 -0.78
N VAL A 150 1.39 7.88 0.28
CA VAL A 150 1.07 9.29 0.52
C VAL A 150 2.34 10.15 0.53
N SER A 151 3.42 9.69 1.17
CA SER A 151 4.68 10.45 1.25
C SER A 151 5.36 10.64 -0.11
N VAL A 152 5.33 9.62 -0.98
CA VAL A 152 5.90 9.73 -2.33
C VAL A 152 5.03 10.60 -3.24
N MET A 153 3.70 10.47 -3.16
CA MET A 153 2.78 11.19 -4.03
C MET A 153 2.64 12.68 -3.65
N ASN A 154 2.82 13.00 -2.37
CA ASN A 154 2.93 14.38 -1.88
C ASN A 154 4.34 14.97 -2.02
N GLN A 155 5.30 14.23 -2.59
CA GLN A 155 6.70 14.66 -2.78
C GLN A 155 7.42 15.01 -1.47
N THR A 156 6.93 14.55 -0.32
CA THR A 156 7.61 14.71 0.97
C THR A 156 8.75 13.70 1.13
N LEU A 157 8.76 12.65 0.30
CA LEU A 157 9.82 11.66 0.21
C LEU A 157 10.34 11.58 -1.24
N HIS A 158 11.66 11.71 -1.41
CA HIS A 158 12.29 11.41 -2.69
C HIS A 158 12.15 9.90 -2.99
N LEU A 159 11.65 9.58 -4.17
CA LEU A 159 11.54 8.20 -4.63
C LEU A 159 12.94 7.60 -4.75
N SER A 160 13.17 6.47 -4.10
CA SER A 160 14.41 5.70 -4.18
C SER A 160 14.11 4.25 -4.53
N LEU A 161 15.12 3.51 -4.99
CA LEU A 161 15.00 2.07 -5.21
C LEU A 161 14.60 1.30 -3.93
N GLN A 162 15.11 1.77 -2.79
CA GLN A 162 14.76 1.23 -1.48
C GLN A 162 13.27 1.36 -1.17
N TYR A 163 12.57 2.31 -1.78
CA TYR A 163 11.15 2.52 -1.56
C TYR A 163 10.30 1.31 -1.99
N LEU A 164 10.51 0.80 -3.22
CA LEU A 164 9.82 -0.42 -3.68
C LEU A 164 10.19 -1.60 -2.78
N GLN A 165 11.48 -1.74 -2.47
CA GLN A 165 11.97 -2.81 -1.62
C GLN A 165 11.29 -2.80 -0.25
N GLY A 166 11.16 -1.63 0.37
CA GLY A 166 10.43 -1.45 1.62
C GLY A 166 8.95 -1.79 1.50
N TYR A 167 8.28 -1.35 0.44
CA TYR A 167 6.88 -1.64 0.21
C TYR A 167 6.63 -3.16 0.06
N VAL A 168 7.56 -3.86 -0.61
CA VAL A 168 7.54 -5.31 -0.77
C VAL A 168 7.73 -6.03 0.56
N TYR A 169 8.57 -5.53 1.48
CA TYR A 169 8.67 -6.10 2.83
C TYR A 169 7.33 -6.07 3.56
N PHE A 170 6.62 -4.95 3.52
CA PHE A 170 5.31 -4.82 4.18
C PHE A 170 4.23 -5.65 3.49
N TYR A 171 4.22 -5.68 2.16
CA TYR A 171 3.35 -6.59 1.41
C TYR A 171 3.60 -8.06 1.78
N ARG A 172 4.86 -8.49 1.87
CA ARG A 172 5.17 -9.88 2.23
C ARG A 172 4.81 -10.22 3.67
N ILE A 173 4.87 -9.28 4.61
CA ILE A 173 4.29 -9.48 5.95
C ILE A 173 2.78 -9.69 5.83
N LEU A 174 2.05 -8.83 5.12
CA LEU A 174 0.59 -8.96 4.96
C LEU A 174 0.22 -10.32 4.35
N LEU A 175 0.98 -10.76 3.34
CA LEU A 175 0.82 -12.05 2.70
C LEU A 175 1.14 -13.21 3.66
N GLN A 176 2.17 -13.09 4.49
CA GLN A 176 2.50 -14.10 5.50
C GLN A 176 1.40 -14.23 6.55
N LEU A 177 0.81 -13.12 7.00
CA LEU A 177 -0.26 -13.13 8.01
C LEU A 177 -1.49 -13.92 7.52
N VAL A 178 -1.90 -13.74 6.26
CA VAL A 178 -3.05 -14.48 5.70
C VAL A 178 -2.74 -15.94 5.37
N VAL A 179 -1.46 -16.29 5.22
CA VAL A 179 -1.00 -17.68 5.04
C VAL A 179 -1.02 -18.42 6.38
N GLU A 180 -0.65 -17.74 7.47
CA GLU A 180 -0.65 -18.31 8.82
C GLU A 180 -2.04 -18.40 9.44
N ASP A 181 -2.95 -17.52 9.07
CA ASP A 181 -4.30 -17.43 9.65
C ASP A 181 -5.39 -17.34 8.57
N SER A 182 -6.09 -18.45 8.36
CA SER A 182 -7.22 -18.52 7.42
C SER A 182 -8.40 -17.65 7.84
N SER A 183 -8.58 -17.40 9.15
CA SER A 183 -9.66 -16.55 9.65
C SER A 183 -9.43 -15.08 9.24
N LEU A 184 -8.16 -14.64 9.21
CA LEU A 184 -7.79 -13.32 8.68
C LEU A 184 -8.10 -13.23 7.19
N GLN A 185 -7.81 -14.28 6.40
CA GLN A 185 -8.15 -14.31 4.98
C GLN A 185 -9.67 -14.17 4.78
N GLU A 186 -10.48 -14.98 5.46
CA GLU A 186 -11.95 -14.93 5.36
C GLU A 186 -12.50 -13.55 5.74
N LEU A 187 -11.95 -12.95 6.79
CA LEU A 187 -12.31 -11.62 7.23
C LEU A 187 -11.98 -10.53 6.21
N ILE A 188 -10.81 -10.61 5.57
CA ILE A 188 -10.44 -9.70 4.48
C ILE A 188 -11.40 -9.84 3.31
N GLU A 189 -11.74 -11.06 2.90
CA GLU A 189 -12.72 -11.26 1.83
C GLU A 189 -14.08 -10.69 2.19
N ARG A 190 -14.55 -10.93 3.41
CA ARG A 190 -15.82 -10.38 3.88
C ARG A 190 -15.81 -8.86 3.85
N LYS A 191 -14.73 -8.22 4.31
CA LYS A 191 -14.59 -6.76 4.28
C LYS A 191 -14.60 -6.19 2.86
N ILE A 192 -13.99 -6.89 1.90
CA ILE A 192 -14.00 -6.46 0.51
C ILE A 192 -15.41 -6.65 -0.08
N GLY A 193 -16.06 -7.78 0.18
CA GLY A 193 -17.44 -8.03 -0.23
C GLY A 193 -18.42 -6.99 0.32
N GLU A 194 -18.38 -6.73 1.64
CA GLU A 194 -19.18 -5.68 2.29
C GLU A 194 -18.90 -4.30 1.67
N PHE A 195 -17.63 -3.98 1.39
CA PHE A 195 -17.28 -2.72 0.72
C PHE A 195 -17.86 -2.60 -0.67
N VAL A 196 -18.01 -3.70 -1.42
CA VAL A 196 -18.55 -3.72 -2.79
C VAL A 196 -20.07 -3.74 -2.80
N GLU A 197 -20.69 -4.51 -1.91
CA GLU A 197 -22.13 -4.77 -1.94
C GLU A 197 -22.93 -3.71 -1.18
N GLU A 198 -22.43 -3.20 -0.06
CA GLU A 198 -23.20 -2.36 0.87
C GLU A 198 -22.69 -0.90 0.87
N PRO A 199 -23.46 0.07 0.33
CA PRO A 199 -23.10 1.49 0.36
C PRO A 199 -22.74 2.06 1.73
N LEU A 200 -23.38 1.60 2.80
CA LEU A 200 -23.08 2.07 4.15
C LEU A 200 -21.73 1.54 4.65
N SER A 201 -21.31 0.34 4.23
CA SER A 201 -20.07 -0.30 4.67
C SER A 201 -18.80 0.32 4.09
N ARG A 202 -18.91 1.16 3.04
CA ARG A 202 -17.76 1.85 2.40
C ARG A 202 -17.62 3.32 2.76
N ASP A 203 -18.50 3.85 3.60
CA ASP A 203 -18.44 5.25 3.99
C ASP A 203 -17.17 5.60 4.81
N LYS A 204 -16.90 6.88 5.06
CA LYS A 204 -15.71 7.33 5.80
C LYS A 204 -15.71 6.94 7.28
N TRP A 205 -16.82 6.40 7.78
CA TRP A 205 -16.96 6.02 9.18
C TRP A 205 -16.63 4.54 9.36
N ASN A 206 -16.99 3.71 8.38
CA ASN A 206 -16.66 2.28 8.33
C ASN A 206 -15.30 2.01 7.67
N VAL A 207 -14.92 2.80 6.67
CA VAL A 207 -13.59 2.77 6.05
C VAL A 207 -12.96 4.17 6.11
N PRO A 208 -12.32 4.56 7.21
CA PRO A 208 -11.80 5.93 7.39
C PRO A 208 -10.79 6.37 6.33
N ALA A 209 -9.94 5.46 5.87
CA ALA A 209 -8.91 5.73 4.88
C ALA A 209 -8.95 4.70 3.73
N LEU A 210 -9.41 5.13 2.55
CA LEU A 210 -9.45 4.26 1.36
C LEU A 210 -8.06 3.73 0.95
N GLY A 211 -7.00 4.52 1.17
CA GLY A 211 -5.63 4.08 0.90
C GLY A 211 -5.11 3.01 1.87
N GLU A 212 -5.69 2.89 3.07
CA GLU A 212 -5.40 1.80 4.01
C GLU A 212 -6.22 0.55 3.69
N TRP A 213 -7.35 0.71 3.01
CA TRP A 213 -8.16 -0.40 2.54
C TRP A 213 -7.58 -1.07 1.29
N LEU A 214 -7.01 -0.29 0.36
CA LEU A 214 -6.45 -0.81 -0.91
C LEU A 214 -5.41 -1.95 -0.74
N PRO A 215 -4.45 -1.90 0.21
CA PRO A 215 -3.54 -3.01 0.46
C PRO A 215 -4.22 -4.34 0.76
N LEU A 216 -5.43 -4.37 1.35
CA LEU A 216 -6.14 -5.62 1.59
C LEU A 216 -6.44 -6.38 0.30
N LEU A 217 -6.67 -5.67 -0.81
CA LEU A 217 -6.91 -6.26 -2.12
C LEU A 217 -5.71 -7.04 -2.65
N THR A 218 -4.49 -6.67 -2.23
CA THR A 218 -3.24 -7.37 -2.62
C THR A 218 -3.19 -8.81 -2.12
N VAL A 219 -3.92 -9.11 -1.05
CA VAL A 219 -4.03 -10.44 -0.44
C VAL A 219 -5.43 -11.02 -0.54
N SER A 220 -6.30 -10.50 -1.40
CA SER A 220 -7.58 -11.14 -1.70
C SER A 220 -7.38 -12.30 -2.68
N LEU A 221 -8.07 -13.42 -2.46
CA LEU A 221 -8.23 -14.52 -3.41
C LEU A 221 -9.45 -14.32 -4.31
N LYS A 222 -10.51 -13.65 -3.83
CA LYS A 222 -11.80 -13.58 -4.52
C LYS A 222 -11.97 -12.35 -5.41
N TYR A 223 -11.38 -11.22 -5.03
CA TYR A 223 -11.61 -9.94 -5.67
C TYR A 223 -10.36 -9.43 -6.40
N SER A 224 -10.58 -8.83 -7.55
CA SER A 224 -9.62 -8.11 -8.36
C SER A 224 -9.90 -6.60 -8.31
N TRP A 225 -9.04 -5.80 -8.96
CA TRP A 225 -9.32 -4.38 -9.13
C TRP A 225 -10.64 -4.12 -9.86
N HIS A 226 -10.95 -4.89 -10.91
CA HIS A 226 -12.18 -4.70 -11.69
C HIS A 226 -13.43 -4.90 -10.84
N ASP A 227 -13.43 -5.87 -9.93
CA ASP A 227 -14.59 -6.16 -9.07
C ASP A 227 -14.88 -5.01 -8.09
N VAL A 228 -13.84 -4.28 -7.67
CA VAL A 228 -13.98 -3.22 -6.65
C VAL A 228 -13.99 -1.81 -7.23
N ALA A 229 -13.53 -1.61 -8.47
CA ALA A 229 -13.32 -0.30 -9.06
C ALA A 229 -14.58 0.60 -9.06
N PRO A 230 -15.78 0.12 -9.43
CA PRO A 230 -16.98 0.96 -9.44
C PRO A 230 -17.33 1.51 -8.05
N ALA A 231 -17.32 0.63 -7.05
CA ALA A 231 -17.55 0.94 -5.65
C ALA A 231 -16.51 1.91 -5.09
N TYR A 232 -15.23 1.61 -5.33
CA TYR A 232 -14.11 2.40 -4.86
C TYR A 232 -14.14 3.81 -5.45
N LEU A 233 -14.26 3.91 -6.78
CA LEU A 233 -14.24 5.20 -7.48
C LEU A 233 -15.40 6.06 -7.02
N THR A 234 -16.61 5.53 -6.96
CA THR A 234 -17.78 6.29 -6.50
C THR A 234 -17.54 6.91 -5.11
N GLU A 235 -17.08 6.11 -4.15
CA GLU A 235 -16.78 6.61 -2.79
C GLU A 235 -15.58 7.57 -2.77
N ASN A 236 -14.55 7.33 -3.59
CA ASN A 236 -13.40 8.21 -3.74
C ASN A 236 -13.81 9.60 -4.26
N PHE A 237 -14.63 9.66 -5.31
CA PHE A 237 -15.17 10.90 -5.86
C PHE A 237 -16.03 11.64 -4.83
N ASP A 238 -16.86 10.93 -4.05
CA ASP A 238 -17.66 11.53 -2.99
C ASP A 238 -16.78 12.18 -1.90
N ARG A 239 -15.71 11.50 -1.47
CA ARG A 239 -14.76 12.06 -0.48
C ARG A 239 -13.98 13.24 -1.03
N ASN A 240 -13.65 13.18 -2.31
CA ASN A 240 -12.87 14.21 -3.00
C ASN A 240 -13.63 15.53 -3.20
N ALA A 241 -14.97 15.53 -3.18
CA ALA A 241 -15.77 16.75 -3.21
C ALA A 241 -15.33 17.78 -2.14
N LYS A 242 -14.84 17.32 -0.97
CA LYS A 242 -14.26 18.22 0.05
C LYS A 242 -13.09 19.04 -0.49
N TRP A 243 -12.18 18.42 -1.23
CA TRP A 243 -11.01 19.11 -1.78
C TRP A 243 -11.39 19.99 -2.95
N ILE A 244 -12.29 19.51 -3.81
CA ILE A 244 -12.83 20.28 -4.95
C ILE A 244 -13.49 21.57 -4.47
N LEU A 245 -14.39 21.48 -3.49
CA LEU A 245 -15.12 22.65 -2.97
C LEU A 245 -14.27 23.54 -2.07
N LYS A 246 -13.16 23.04 -1.54
CA LYS A 246 -12.15 23.87 -0.86
C LYS A 246 -11.40 24.74 -1.87
N GLU A 247 -11.09 24.21 -3.05
CA GLU A 247 -10.39 24.93 -4.12
C GLU A 247 -11.32 25.86 -4.90
N ALA A 248 -12.52 25.39 -5.25
CA ALA A 248 -13.53 26.14 -6.01
C ALA A 248 -14.93 26.01 -5.38
N PRO A 249 -15.26 26.86 -4.39
CA PRO A 249 -16.52 26.79 -3.66
C PRO A 249 -17.78 26.95 -4.52
N HIS A 250 -17.72 27.68 -5.64
CA HIS A 250 -18.85 27.94 -6.54
C HIS A 250 -19.32 26.69 -7.30
N LEU A 251 -18.48 25.65 -7.40
CA LEU A 251 -18.87 24.38 -8.02
C LEU A 251 -19.94 23.61 -7.23
N ARG A 252 -20.36 24.11 -6.06
CA ARG A 252 -21.53 23.59 -5.31
C ARG A 252 -22.87 23.82 -6.01
N TYR A 253 -22.92 24.72 -6.99
CA TYR A 253 -24.12 25.06 -7.74
C TYR A 253 -24.20 24.29 -9.07
N ASN A 254 -25.33 24.41 -9.77
CA ASN A 254 -25.59 23.81 -11.08
C ASN A 254 -25.45 22.28 -11.15
N LEU A 255 -25.70 21.59 -10.03
CA LEU A 255 -25.54 20.12 -9.91
C LEU A 255 -26.55 19.31 -10.74
N TYR A 256 -27.68 19.91 -11.12
CA TYR A 256 -28.74 19.26 -11.89
C TYR A 256 -28.75 19.65 -13.38
N SER A 257 -27.82 20.50 -13.83
CA SER A 257 -27.70 20.80 -15.26
C SER A 257 -27.19 19.56 -16.01
N THR A 258 -27.73 19.32 -17.20
CA THR A 258 -27.28 18.26 -18.12
C THR A 258 -26.11 18.69 -19.01
N ASP A 259 -25.70 19.97 -18.97
CA ASP A 259 -24.61 20.49 -19.79
C ASP A 259 -23.25 19.97 -19.31
N ILE A 260 -22.31 19.82 -20.24
CA ILE A 260 -20.93 19.44 -19.90
C ILE A 260 -20.25 20.61 -19.18
N ASP A 261 -19.93 20.40 -17.90
CA ASP A 261 -19.24 21.35 -17.04
C ASP A 261 -17.71 21.17 -17.13
N TRP A 262 -17.10 21.79 -18.14
CA TRP A 262 -15.66 21.73 -18.40
C TRP A 262 -14.81 22.33 -17.28
N GLU A 263 -15.32 23.38 -16.62
CA GLU A 263 -14.64 23.99 -15.47
C GLU A 263 -14.54 22.98 -14.33
N ARG A 264 -15.66 22.32 -13.99
CA ARG A 264 -15.68 21.28 -12.96
C ARG A 264 -14.73 20.13 -13.29
N ILE A 265 -14.70 19.66 -14.53
CA ILE A 265 -13.77 18.59 -14.95
C ILE A 265 -12.32 19.00 -14.67
N LYS A 266 -11.92 20.20 -15.14
CA LYS A 266 -10.55 20.70 -15.00
C LYS A 266 -10.18 20.94 -13.54
N THR A 267 -11.01 21.66 -12.80
CA THR A 267 -10.75 22.01 -11.40
C THR A 267 -10.75 20.77 -10.51
N SER A 268 -11.66 19.82 -10.75
CA SER A 268 -11.69 18.58 -9.98
C SER A 268 -10.44 17.75 -10.19
N PHE A 269 -9.89 17.73 -11.41
CA PHE A 269 -8.62 17.06 -11.68
C PHE A 269 -7.50 17.65 -10.82
N HIS A 270 -7.34 18.97 -10.85
CA HIS A 270 -6.30 19.68 -10.11
C HIS A 270 -6.41 19.43 -8.59
N ALA A 271 -7.61 19.60 -8.04
CA ALA A 271 -7.87 19.44 -6.61
C ALA A 271 -7.66 18.02 -6.08
N THR A 272 -7.70 17.01 -6.96
CA THR A 272 -7.68 15.59 -6.57
C THR A 272 -6.44 14.82 -7.04
N LYS A 273 -5.45 15.52 -7.65
CA LYS A 273 -4.22 14.92 -8.20
C LYS A 273 -3.53 13.94 -7.24
N VAL A 274 -3.41 14.27 -5.97
CA VAL A 274 -2.74 13.40 -4.97
C VAL A 274 -3.51 12.09 -4.79
N SER A 275 -4.84 12.15 -4.65
CA SER A 275 -5.67 10.97 -4.47
C SER A 275 -5.67 10.06 -5.71
N ASN A 276 -5.65 10.65 -6.90
CA ASN A 276 -5.56 9.92 -8.16
C ASN A 276 -4.22 9.18 -8.26
N LYS A 277 -3.11 9.85 -7.95
CA LYS A 277 -1.77 9.26 -7.92
C LYS A 277 -1.63 8.14 -6.90
N LEU A 278 -2.22 8.33 -5.71
CA LEU A 278 -2.28 7.29 -4.66
C LEU A 278 -2.98 6.03 -5.19
N LEU A 279 -4.14 6.19 -5.80
CA LEU A 279 -4.87 5.06 -6.38
C LEU A 279 -4.06 4.38 -7.50
N MET A 280 -3.54 5.15 -8.46
CA MET A 280 -2.74 4.61 -9.57
C MET A 280 -1.57 3.76 -9.05
N PHE A 281 -0.87 4.21 -8.01
CA PHE A 281 0.22 3.45 -7.41
C PHE A 281 -0.26 2.11 -6.85
N HIS A 282 -1.35 2.09 -6.08
CA HIS A 282 -1.87 0.85 -5.52
C HIS A 282 -2.37 -0.12 -6.60
N VAL A 283 -3.04 0.39 -7.65
CA VAL A 283 -3.49 -0.44 -8.77
C VAL A 283 -2.30 -1.01 -9.55
N TYR A 284 -1.27 -0.20 -9.79
CA TYR A 284 -0.03 -0.66 -10.41
C TYR A 284 0.65 -1.75 -9.55
N PHE A 285 0.85 -1.51 -8.26
CA PHE A 285 1.47 -2.50 -7.38
C PHE A 285 0.66 -3.80 -7.34
N LEU A 286 -0.66 -3.69 -7.24
CA LEU A 286 -1.57 -4.82 -7.27
C LEU A 286 -1.40 -5.65 -8.53
N LYS A 287 -1.44 -5.03 -9.71
CA LYS A 287 -1.40 -5.74 -11.01
C LYS A 287 -0.01 -6.26 -11.36
N THR A 288 1.05 -5.64 -10.86
CA THR A 288 2.43 -5.97 -11.27
C THR A 288 3.14 -6.87 -10.27
N PHE A 289 2.96 -6.62 -8.96
CA PHE A 289 3.74 -7.27 -7.91
C PHE A 289 2.90 -8.21 -7.05
N ALA A 290 1.67 -7.85 -6.72
CA ALA A 290 0.85 -8.65 -5.80
C ALA A 290 -0.01 -9.72 -6.50
N LYS A 291 -0.53 -9.41 -7.68
CA LYS A 291 -1.42 -10.27 -8.48
C LYS A 291 -1.10 -10.15 -9.98
N PRO A 292 0.16 -10.44 -10.40
CA PRO A 292 0.49 -10.49 -11.82
C PRO A 292 -0.39 -11.50 -12.56
N PRO A 293 -0.73 -11.22 -13.83
CA PRO A 293 -1.57 -12.11 -14.62
C PRO A 293 -0.91 -13.49 -14.73
N ASN A 294 -1.73 -14.54 -14.65
CA ASN A 294 -1.31 -15.94 -14.80
C ASN A 294 -0.39 -16.48 -13.69
N MET A 295 -0.25 -15.79 -12.56
CA MET A 295 0.43 -16.35 -11.38
C MET A 295 -0.55 -16.59 -10.23
N ARG A 296 -0.44 -17.76 -9.62
CA ARG A 296 -1.13 -18.10 -8.37
C ARG A 296 -0.38 -17.49 -7.20
N ARG A 297 -1.10 -17.29 -6.09
CA ARG A 297 -0.50 -16.82 -4.84
C ARG A 297 0.73 -17.64 -4.42
N THR A 298 0.67 -18.96 -4.54
CA THR A 298 1.78 -19.85 -4.17
C THR A 298 3.03 -19.56 -4.98
N GLU A 299 2.90 -19.36 -6.30
CA GLU A 299 4.01 -19.03 -7.19
C GLU A 299 4.60 -17.64 -6.88
N ILE A 300 3.74 -16.70 -6.47
CA ILE A 300 4.16 -15.36 -6.05
C ILE A 300 4.96 -15.45 -4.74
N ILE A 301 4.48 -16.22 -3.76
CA ILE A 301 5.19 -16.49 -2.50
C ILE A 301 6.56 -17.11 -2.79
N ASP A 302 6.60 -18.16 -3.61
CA ASP A 302 7.84 -18.87 -3.94
C ASP A 302 8.85 -17.95 -4.63
N ALA A 303 8.38 -17.09 -5.54
CA ALA A 303 9.24 -16.12 -6.23
C ALA A 303 9.86 -15.11 -5.25
N TYR A 304 9.08 -14.57 -4.31
CA TYR A 304 9.58 -13.65 -3.30
C TYR A 304 10.55 -14.32 -2.31
N ASP A 305 10.21 -15.51 -1.82
CA ASP A 305 10.99 -16.22 -0.82
C ASP A 305 12.33 -16.73 -1.38
N SER A 306 12.34 -17.10 -2.66
CA SER A 306 13.56 -17.52 -3.36
C SER A 306 14.64 -16.45 -3.37
N PHE A 307 14.29 -15.17 -3.26
CA PHE A 307 15.23 -14.05 -3.27
C PHE A 307 15.17 -13.19 -2.00
N TYR A 308 14.67 -13.72 -0.88
CA TYR A 308 14.55 -12.98 0.38
C TYR A 308 13.83 -11.64 0.23
N ASN A 309 12.80 -11.65 -0.60
CA ASN A 309 12.00 -10.50 -1.01
C ASN A 309 12.76 -9.42 -1.79
N GLN A 310 14.00 -9.67 -2.21
CA GLN A 310 14.76 -8.71 -3.02
C GLN A 310 14.18 -8.59 -4.41
N ILE A 311 14.00 -7.34 -4.85
CA ILE A 311 13.53 -7.01 -6.18
C ILE A 311 14.70 -6.89 -7.14
N SER A 312 14.58 -7.45 -8.34
CA SER A 312 15.64 -7.37 -9.35
C SER A 312 15.89 -5.92 -9.78
N HIS A 313 17.10 -5.63 -10.28
CA HIS A 313 17.43 -4.30 -10.83
C HIS A 313 16.51 -3.89 -11.98
N GLU A 314 16.07 -4.84 -12.79
CA GLU A 314 15.12 -4.59 -13.88
C GLU A 314 13.75 -4.15 -13.36
N GLN A 315 13.19 -4.91 -12.41
CA GLN A 315 11.91 -4.56 -11.77
C GLN A 315 11.98 -3.20 -11.04
N GLN A 316 13.11 -2.92 -10.42
CA GLN A 316 13.43 -1.64 -9.79
C GLN A 316 13.39 -0.47 -10.80
N GLN A 317 14.03 -0.63 -11.97
CA GLN A 317 14.03 0.41 -13.00
C GLN A 317 12.63 0.63 -13.60
N ILE A 318 11.93 -0.47 -13.93
CA ILE A 318 10.55 -0.42 -14.43
C ILE A 318 9.66 0.31 -13.42
N PHE A 319 9.81 0.03 -12.13
CA PHE A 319 9.07 0.71 -11.09
C PHE A 319 9.35 2.22 -11.02
N LEU A 320 10.61 2.65 -11.15
CA LEU A 320 10.93 4.07 -11.18
C LEU A 320 10.24 4.77 -12.37
N ASP A 321 10.27 4.15 -13.54
CA ASP A 321 9.64 4.68 -14.74
C ASP A 321 8.12 4.80 -14.57
N GLU A 322 7.49 3.77 -14.00
CA GLU A 322 6.05 3.76 -13.70
C GLU A 322 5.66 4.82 -12.67
N VAL A 323 6.40 4.96 -11.57
CA VAL A 323 6.11 6.01 -10.59
C VAL A 323 6.33 7.40 -11.18
N ASN A 324 7.31 7.57 -12.09
CA ASN A 324 7.49 8.83 -12.82
C ASN A 324 6.29 9.14 -13.72
N LYS A 325 5.72 8.15 -14.42
CA LYS A 325 4.46 8.31 -15.17
C LYS A 325 3.32 8.75 -14.25
N ILE A 326 3.13 8.09 -13.11
CA ILE A 326 2.12 8.44 -12.10
C ILE A 326 2.31 9.89 -11.62
N LYS A 327 3.54 10.28 -11.28
CA LYS A 327 3.87 11.63 -10.81
C LYS A 327 3.57 12.70 -11.86
N ASN A 328 3.73 12.37 -13.14
CA ASN A 328 3.55 13.27 -14.27
C ASN A 328 2.14 13.23 -14.88
N LEU A 329 1.17 12.57 -14.25
CA LEU A 329 -0.23 12.54 -14.67
C LEU A 329 -0.81 13.95 -14.95
N GLN A 330 -1.37 14.17 -16.15
CA GLN A 330 -1.92 15.45 -16.60
C GLN A 330 -3.41 15.45 -16.93
N THR A 331 -4.02 14.30 -17.24
CA THR A 331 -5.42 14.26 -17.67
C THR A 331 -6.25 13.16 -17.00
N TRP A 332 -7.59 13.34 -16.99
CA TRP A 332 -8.53 12.30 -16.56
C TRP A 332 -8.48 11.06 -17.46
N SER A 333 -8.31 11.24 -18.77
CA SER A 333 -8.21 10.13 -19.71
C SER A 333 -6.99 9.26 -19.43
N GLU A 334 -5.82 9.87 -19.17
CA GLU A 334 -4.63 9.14 -18.71
C GLU A 334 -4.92 8.39 -17.40
N PHE A 335 -5.59 9.03 -16.44
CA PHE A 335 -5.92 8.41 -15.15
C PHE A 335 -6.80 7.17 -15.31
N PHE A 336 -7.94 7.30 -16.01
CA PHE A 336 -8.88 6.20 -16.20
C PHE A 336 -8.31 5.07 -17.06
N LEU A 337 -7.50 5.39 -18.07
CA LEU A 337 -6.78 4.40 -18.85
C LEU A 337 -5.76 3.66 -17.97
N TYR A 338 -5.00 4.37 -17.14
CA TYR A 338 -3.97 3.77 -16.29
C TYR A 338 -4.54 2.80 -15.27
N ILE A 339 -5.65 3.18 -14.63
CA ILE A 339 -6.34 2.29 -13.68
C ILE A 339 -7.23 1.26 -14.38
N ASP A 340 -7.27 1.21 -15.71
CA ASP A 340 -8.05 0.24 -16.49
C ASP A 340 -9.54 0.30 -16.16
N TYR A 341 -10.09 1.51 -16.16
CA TYR A 341 -11.50 1.78 -15.89
C TYR A 341 -12.02 2.93 -16.79
N PRO A 342 -12.16 2.71 -18.11
CA PRO A 342 -12.47 3.77 -19.08
C PRO A 342 -13.93 4.25 -19.03
N GLU A 343 -14.79 3.59 -18.27
CA GLU A 343 -16.25 3.84 -18.21
C GLU A 343 -16.60 5.28 -17.82
N PHE A 344 -15.74 5.94 -17.05
CA PHE A 344 -15.91 7.33 -16.62
C PHE A 344 -15.09 8.34 -17.44
N ALA A 345 -14.40 7.92 -18.49
CA ALA A 345 -13.48 8.78 -19.24
C ALA A 345 -14.18 9.80 -20.14
N SER A 346 -15.45 9.58 -20.51
CA SER A 346 -16.19 10.51 -21.38
C SER A 346 -16.47 11.84 -20.64
N PRO A 347 -16.33 13.01 -21.28
CA PRO A 347 -16.60 14.29 -20.62
C PRO A 347 -18.01 14.41 -20.07
N ALA A 348 -19.02 13.87 -20.76
CA ALA A 348 -20.41 13.88 -20.29
C ALA A 348 -20.57 13.03 -19.03
N THR A 349 -20.08 11.79 -19.05
CA THR A 349 -20.13 10.87 -17.90
C THR A 349 -19.37 11.45 -16.70
N LEU A 350 -18.16 11.96 -16.92
CA LEU A 350 -17.33 12.53 -15.87
C LEU A 350 -17.95 13.78 -15.26
N SER A 351 -18.49 14.68 -16.09
CA SER A 351 -19.17 15.88 -15.61
C SER A 351 -20.35 15.51 -14.71
N GLN A 352 -21.15 14.53 -15.11
CA GLN A 352 -22.26 14.04 -14.31
C GLN A 352 -21.79 13.38 -13.02
N LEU A 353 -20.79 12.49 -13.08
CA LEU A 353 -20.21 11.83 -11.92
C LEU A 353 -19.72 12.84 -10.86
N LEU A 354 -19.07 13.93 -11.30
CA LEU A 354 -18.57 14.98 -10.41
C LEU A 354 -19.68 15.85 -9.81
N LYS A 355 -20.81 16.04 -10.50
CA LYS A 355 -21.99 16.68 -9.94
C LYS A 355 -22.65 15.78 -8.90
N ASP A 356 -22.86 14.51 -9.25
CA ASP A 356 -23.46 13.53 -8.36
C ASP A 356 -22.61 13.28 -7.12
N SER A 357 -21.28 13.31 -7.25
CA SER A 357 -20.39 13.10 -6.11
C SER A 357 -20.51 14.20 -5.08
N ILE A 358 -20.73 15.46 -5.49
CA ILE A 358 -21.02 16.55 -4.55
C ILE A 358 -22.37 16.33 -3.87
N ILE A 359 -23.41 15.91 -4.61
CA ILE A 359 -24.72 15.59 -4.02
C ILE A 359 -24.58 14.47 -2.97
N ARG A 360 -23.92 13.36 -3.31
CA ARG A 360 -23.71 12.24 -2.37
C ARG A 360 -22.82 12.62 -1.20
N SER A 361 -21.76 13.38 -1.45
CA SER A 361 -20.87 13.93 -0.43
C SER A 361 -21.61 14.83 0.56
N GLN A 362 -22.59 15.60 0.08
CA GLN A 362 -23.47 16.43 0.89
C GLN A 362 -24.37 15.55 1.78
N ASN A 363 -25.01 14.54 1.21
CA ASN A 363 -25.87 13.59 1.94
C ASN A 363 -25.09 12.80 3.01
N LYS A 364 -23.81 12.50 2.75
CA LYS A 364 -22.91 11.79 3.69
C LYS A 364 -22.19 12.73 4.67
N GLU A 365 -22.42 14.04 4.61
CA GLU A 365 -21.76 15.06 5.44
C GLU A 365 -20.22 15.04 5.33
N TYR A 366 -19.69 14.89 4.12
CA TYR A 366 -18.25 14.79 3.87
C TYR A 366 -17.54 16.14 3.76
N HIS A 367 -18.24 17.18 3.32
CA HIS A 367 -17.65 18.50 3.03
C HIS A 367 -18.37 19.69 3.68
N GLN A 368 -19.43 19.46 4.46
CA GLN A 368 -20.03 20.54 5.26
C GLN A 368 -19.29 20.71 6.59
N PRO A 369 -19.03 21.96 7.04
CA PRO A 369 -18.58 22.20 8.41
C PRO A 369 -19.68 21.76 9.38
N ARG A 370 -19.31 21.03 10.44
CA ARG A 370 -20.27 20.64 11.47
C ARG A 370 -20.91 21.90 12.07
N PRO A 371 -22.25 21.98 12.18
CA PRO A 371 -22.87 23.01 12.99
C PRO A 371 -22.38 22.85 14.44
N ARG A 372 -21.92 23.93 15.07
CA ARG A 372 -21.64 24.00 16.52
C ARG A 372 -22.97 23.98 17.30
N ASN A 373 -23.76 22.91 17.22
CA ASN A 373 -24.98 22.80 18.03
C ASN A 373 -24.82 21.70 19.09
N ASN A 374 -24.86 22.13 20.36
CA ASN A 374 -24.84 21.33 21.59
C ASN A 374 -26.10 20.47 21.80
N GLN A 375 -26.71 19.93 20.75
CA GLN A 375 -27.85 19.03 20.91
C GLN A 375 -27.44 17.58 20.62
N PRO A 376 -27.66 16.65 21.57
CA PRO A 376 -27.47 15.23 21.30
C PRO A 376 -28.56 14.80 20.30
N ARG A 377 -28.17 14.51 19.06
CA ARG A 377 -29.10 13.90 18.11
C ARG A 377 -29.37 12.45 18.50
N ASN A 378 -30.66 12.11 18.58
CA ASN A 378 -31.16 10.74 18.47
C ASN A 378 -30.68 10.18 17.13
N ARG A 379 -29.63 9.35 17.20
CA ARG A 379 -29.15 8.55 16.07
C ARG A 379 -30.15 7.40 15.88
N PRO A 380 -30.56 7.03 14.66
CA PRO A 380 -30.98 5.64 14.43
C PRO A 380 -29.84 4.78 14.97
N GLY A 381 -30.18 3.87 15.89
CA GLY A 381 -29.23 3.25 16.81
C GLY A 381 -27.88 3.02 16.17
N LYS A 382 -26.86 3.74 16.65
CA LYS A 382 -25.49 3.25 16.50
C LYS A 382 -25.55 1.80 16.96
N PRO A 383 -25.12 0.82 16.16
CA PRO A 383 -24.64 -0.40 16.78
C PRO A 383 -23.65 0.07 17.86
N LYS A 384 -23.84 -0.36 19.10
CA LYS A 384 -22.90 -0.12 20.22
C LYS A 384 -21.58 -0.88 20.01
N ASN A 385 -21.16 -1.00 18.76
CA ASN A 385 -20.11 -1.83 18.26
C ASN A 385 -19.22 -0.88 17.47
N LYS A 386 -18.40 -0.10 18.18
CA LYS A 386 -17.09 0.27 17.63
C LYS A 386 -16.28 -1.03 17.61
N LEU A 387 -16.65 -1.95 16.73
CA LEU A 387 -15.87 -3.15 16.49
C LEU A 387 -14.63 -2.67 15.76
N SER A 388 -13.65 -2.21 16.54
CA SER A 388 -12.27 -2.43 16.17
C SER A 388 -12.16 -3.91 15.87
N LEU A 389 -11.33 -4.22 14.91
CA LEU A 389 -11.20 -5.52 14.29
C LEU A 389 -10.87 -6.63 15.35
N ALA A 390 -10.44 -6.24 16.56
CA ALA A 390 -10.24 -7.08 17.74
C ALA A 390 -11.53 -7.58 18.46
N GLU A 391 -12.69 -6.96 18.28
CA GLU A 391 -13.90 -7.31 19.04
C GLU A 391 -14.74 -8.46 18.43
N PHE A 392 -14.32 -9.03 17.29
CA PHE A 392 -15.03 -10.14 16.62
C PHE A 392 -14.54 -11.54 17.02
N ILE A 393 -13.50 -11.67 17.87
CA ILE A 393 -12.94 -12.97 18.27
C ILE A 393 -12.80 -13.05 19.81
N ILE A 394 -13.95 -13.00 20.49
CA ILE A 394 -14.14 -13.60 21.82
C ILE A 394 -15.32 -14.56 21.72
#